data_AF-A0A069QTN2-F1
#
_entry.id   AF-A0A069QTN2-F1
#
_cell.length_a   1.000
_cell.length_b   1.000
_cell.length_c   1.000
_cell.angle_alpha   90.00
_cell.angle_beta   90.00
_cell.angle_gamma   90.00
#
_symmetry.space_group_name_H-M   'P 1'
#
loop_
_entity.id
_entity.type
_entity.pdbx_description
1 polymer ?
#
loop_
_entity_poly.entity_id
_entity_poly.type
_entity_poly.pdbx_seq_one_letter_code
_entity_poly.pdbx_strand_id
1 'polypeptide(L)' 'MLHTKDSFSLERGPDLPLLLKAIQAEEAELGRPIRANKL' A
#
# COMPACT_ATOMS: atom_id res chain seq x y z
N MET A 1 18.90 -9.71 10.38
CA MET A 1 18.18 -8.62 11.09
C MET A 1 17.20 -8.00 10.11
N LEU A 2 15.92 -8.36 10.20
CA LEU A 2 14.84 -7.73 9.45
C LEU A 2 13.86 -7.16 10.49
N HIS A 3 14.14 -5.94 10.91
CA HIS A 3 13.25 -5.18 11.78
C HIS A 3 12.18 -4.55 10.89
N THR A 4 11.06 -5.22 10.72
CA THR A 4 9.81 -4.58 10.28
C THR A 4 8.67 -5.25 11.01
N LYS A 5 8.67 -5.00 12.32
CA LYS A 5 7.51 -5.21 13.19
C LYS A 5 6.66 -3.94 13.16
N ASP A 6 6.35 -3.46 11.97
CA ASP A 6 5.37 -2.39 11.79
C ASP A 6 4.00 -3.04 11.83
N SER A 7 3.51 -3.23 13.04
CA SER A 7 2.15 -3.69 13.30
C SER A 7 1.19 -2.67 12.67
N PHE A 8 0.68 -3.03 11.50
CA PHE A 8 -0.36 -2.32 10.77
C PHE A 8 -1.63 -2.27 11.64
N SER A 9 -1.98 -1.08 12.12
CA SER A 9 -3.20 -0.86 12.90
C SER A 9 -4.18 0.00 12.10
N LEU A 10 -5.32 -0.58 11.72
CA LEU A 10 -6.41 0.10 11.00
C LEU A 10 -6.99 1.29 11.79
N GLU A 11 -6.87 1.30 13.11
CA GLU A 11 -7.34 2.39 13.97
C GLU A 11 -6.52 3.68 13.82
N ARG A 12 -5.31 3.60 13.25
CA ARG A 12 -4.44 4.76 12.99
C ARG A 12 -4.33 5.13 11.51
N GLY A 13 -5.06 4.42 10.65
CA GLY A 13 -4.93 4.47 9.21
C GLY A 13 -3.59 3.90 8.71
N PRO A 14 -3.54 3.33 7.50
CA PRO A 14 -2.26 3.11 6.84
C PRO A 14 -1.47 4.42 6.85
N ASP A 15 -0.15 4.34 7.07
CA ASP A 15 0.71 5.46 6.70
C ASP A 15 0.48 5.65 5.19
N LEU A 16 -0.35 6.63 4.84
CA LEU A 16 -0.85 6.83 3.48
C LEU A 16 0.31 6.85 2.46
N PRO A 17 1.50 7.40 2.77
CA PRO A 17 2.68 7.28 1.92
C PRO A 17 3.13 5.83 1.66
N LEU A 18 3.08 4.94 2.66
CA LEU A 18 3.46 3.53 2.50
C LEU A 18 2.47 2.79 1.61
N LEU A 19 1.17 3.02 1.81
CA LEU A 19 0.13 2.43 0.97
C LEU A 19 0.23 2.91 -0.48
N LEU A 20 0.47 4.21 -0.69
CA LEU A 20 0.68 4.77 -2.02
C LEU A 20 1.90 4.15 -2.72
N LYS A 21 3.01 3.95 -2.00
CA LYS A 21 4.20 3.27 -2.54
C LYS A 21 3.91 1.82 -2.94
N ALA A 22 3.18 1.08 -2.11
CA ALA A 22 2.80 -0.29 -2.42
C ALA A 22 1.92 -0.36 -3.68
N ILE A 23 0.95 0.55 -3.82
CA ILE A 23 0.11 0.65 -5.01
C ILE A 23 0.94 0.97 -6.25
N GLN A 24 1.87 1.93 -6.18
CA GLN A 24 2.73 2.30 -7.31
C GLN A 24 3.63 1.16 -7.77
N ALA A 25 4.18 0.38 -6.84
CA ALA A 25 5.01 -0.77 -7.17
C ALA A 25 4.19 -1.85 -7.92
N GLU A 26 3.00 -2.13 -7.43
CA GLU A 26 2.07 -3.08 -8.05
C GLU A 26 1.60 -2.61 -9.43
N GLU A 27 1.29 -1.32 -9.62
CA GLU A 27 0.95 -0.74 -10.93
C GLU A 27 2.09 -0.88 -11.95
N ALA A 28 3.34 -0.71 -11.51
CA ALA A 28 4.52 -0.87 -12.35
C ALA A 28 4.73 -2.33 -12.78
N GLU A 29 4.45 -3.30 -11.91
CA GLU A 29 4.50 -4.73 -12.23
C GLU A 29 3.35 -5.15 -13.17
N LEU A 30 2.15 -4.65 -12.93
CA LEU A 30 0.96 -4.92 -13.74
C LEU A 30 0.99 -4.25 -15.12
N GLY A 31 1.78 -3.19 -15.29
CA GLY A 31 1.80 -2.35 -16.50
C GLY A 31 0.47 -1.63 -16.75
N ARG A 32 -0.39 -1.53 -15.73
CA ARG A 32 -1.70 -0.85 -15.81
C ARG A 32 -2.08 -0.27 -14.45
N PRO A 33 -2.85 0.83 -14.42
CA PRO A 33 -3.26 1.46 -13.17
C PRO A 33 -4.26 0.60 -12.39
N ILE A 34 -4.12 0.59 -11.07
CA ILE A 34 -5.03 -0.05 -10.12
C ILE A 34 -6.16 0.93 -9.82
N ARG A 35 -7.38 0.53 -10.15
CA ARG A 35 -8.58 1.34 -9.93
C ARG A 35 -9.32 0.83 -8.72
N ALA A 36 -9.54 1.70 -7.74
CA ALA A 36 -10.49 1.41 -6.67
C ALA A 36 -11.87 1.20 -7.29
N ASN A 37 -12.54 0.13 -6.89
CA ASN A 37 -13.93 -0.09 -7.32
C ASN A 37 -14.82 0.93 -6.61
N LYS A 38 -15.68 1.61 -7.37
CA LYS A 38 -16.64 2.57 -6.79
C LYS A 38 -17.76 1.74 -6.14
N LEU A 39 -17.88 1.80 -4.82
CA LEU A 39 -19.00 1.22 -4.07
C LEU A 39 -20.27 2.06 -4.25
#